data_AF-A0A6P7G8E4-F1
#
_entry.id   AF-A0A6P7G8E4-F1
#
_cell.length_a   1.000
_cell.length_b   1.000
_cell.length_c   1.000
_cell.angle_alpha   90.00
_cell.angle_beta   90.00
_cell.angle_gamma   90.00
#
_symmetry.space_group_name_H-M   'P 1'
#
loop_
_entity.id
_entity.type
_entity.pdbx_description
1 polymer ?
#
loop_
_entity_poly.entity_id
_entity_poly.type
_entity_poly.pdbx_seq_one_letter_code
_entity_poly.pdbx_strand_id
1 'polypeptide(L)'
;MADDERKKLEEEKKRKQAEIERKRAEVRARMEEASKAKKAKKGFMTPERKKKLRLLLRKKAAEELKKEQERKAAERRRIIEERCGKPKLVDDANEEQLTSICQSYYDKIYKLEGEKYDLEYQVKRKDMEISELNSQVNDLRGKFVKPTLKKVSKYENKFAKLQKKAAEFNFRNQLKVVKKKEFTLEEEDKETKKADKAEWQTKK
;
A
#
# COMPACT_ATOMS: atom_id res chain seq x y z
N MET A 1 22.14 -66.45 -34.37
CA MET A 1 23.12 -65.41 -34.76
C MET A 1 22.55 -64.00 -34.71
N ALA A 2 21.35 -63.73 -35.25
CA ALA A 2 20.76 -62.37 -35.25
C ALA A 2 20.20 -61.91 -33.88
N ASP A 3 19.68 -62.83 -33.06
CA ASP A 3 19.11 -62.48 -31.73
C ASP A 3 20.18 -62.15 -30.68
N ASP A 4 21.36 -62.78 -30.76
CA ASP A 4 22.48 -62.49 -29.85
C ASP A 4 23.10 -61.10 -30.10
N GLU A 5 23.14 -60.64 -31.36
CA GLU A 5 23.59 -59.28 -31.69
C GLU A 5 22.60 -58.22 -31.22
N ARG A 6 21.29 -58.46 -31.37
CA ARG A 6 20.24 -57.56 -30.84
C ARG A 6 20.33 -57.43 -29.32
N LYS A 7 20.54 -58.55 -28.63
CA LYS A 7 20.68 -58.56 -27.16
C LYS A 7 21.92 -57.79 -26.69
N LYS A 8 23.05 -57.93 -27.39
CA LYS A 8 24.27 -57.15 -27.11
C LYS A 8 24.06 -55.64 -27.36
N LEU A 9 23.37 -55.27 -28.43
CA LEU A 9 23.03 -53.89 -28.75
C LEU A 9 22.08 -53.26 -27.71
N GLU A 10 21.11 -54.01 -27.19
CA GLU A 10 20.24 -53.54 -26.12
C GLU A 10 20.97 -53.40 -24.79
N GLU A 11 21.86 -54.33 -24.44
CA GLU A 11 22.70 -54.22 -23.25
C GLU A 11 23.66 -53.03 -23.32
N GLU A 12 24.23 -52.75 -24.49
CA GLU A 12 25.10 -51.59 -24.71
C GLU A 12 24.31 -50.26 -24.59
N LYS A 13 23.10 -50.20 -25.15
CA LYS A 13 22.20 -49.04 -24.98
C LYS A 13 21.81 -48.82 -23.53
N LYS A 14 21.50 -49.90 -22.80
CA LYS A 14 21.17 -49.85 -21.37
C LYS A 14 22.36 -49.38 -20.53
N ARG A 15 23.57 -49.81 -20.84
CA ARG A 15 24.81 -49.32 -20.21
C ARG A 15 25.05 -47.84 -20.48
N LYS A 16 24.90 -47.39 -21.73
CA LYS A 16 25.02 -45.96 -22.09
C LYS A 16 23.97 -45.09 -21.40
N GLN A 17 22.73 -45.57 -21.30
CA GLN A 17 21.65 -44.85 -20.64
C GLN A 17 21.85 -44.76 -19.12
N ALA A 18 22.32 -45.84 -18.49
CA ALA A 18 22.69 -45.84 -17.08
C ALA A 18 23.86 -44.89 -16.78
N GLU A 19 24.84 -44.78 -17.69
CA GLU A 19 25.97 -43.85 -17.53
C GLU A 19 25.52 -42.38 -17.64
N ILE A 20 24.62 -42.08 -18.57
CA ILE A 20 24.02 -40.74 -18.71
C ILE A 20 23.19 -40.38 -17.48
N GLU A 21 22.42 -41.32 -16.94
CA GLU A 21 21.61 -41.12 -15.74
C GLU A 21 22.51 -40.90 -14.50
N ARG A 22 23.61 -41.66 -14.37
CA ARG A 22 24.61 -41.45 -13.32
C ARG A 22 25.24 -40.06 -13.39
N LYS A 23 25.64 -39.62 -14.59
CA LYS A 23 26.19 -38.27 -14.81
C LYS A 23 25.16 -37.17 -14.50
N ARG A 24 23.89 -37.38 -14.84
CA ARG A 24 22.80 -36.44 -14.51
C ARG A 24 22.52 -36.39 -13.00
N ALA A 25 22.54 -37.53 -12.32
CA ALA A 25 22.35 -37.61 -10.88
C ALA A 25 23.50 -36.93 -10.12
N GLU A 26 24.73 -37.11 -10.58
CA GLU A 26 25.92 -36.47 -10.01
C GLU A 26 25.89 -34.94 -10.17
N VAL A 27 25.51 -34.44 -11.36
CA VAL A 27 25.33 -32.98 -11.58
C VAL A 27 24.22 -32.43 -10.70
N ARG A 28 23.11 -33.16 -10.54
CA ARG A 28 22.01 -32.75 -9.65
C ARG A 28 22.45 -32.73 -8.19
N ALA A 29 23.20 -33.73 -7.73
CA ALA A 29 23.75 -33.79 -6.37
C ALA A 29 24.72 -32.62 -6.11
N ARG A 30 25.63 -32.34 -7.05
CA ARG A 30 26.57 -31.21 -6.97
C ARG A 30 25.86 -29.85 -6.93
N MET A 31 24.79 -29.69 -7.71
CA MET A 31 23.95 -28.48 -7.68
C MET A 31 23.17 -28.35 -6.37
N GLU A 32 22.69 -29.46 -5.81
CA GLU A 32 21.98 -29.47 -4.53
C GLU A 32 22.93 -29.14 -3.36
N GLU A 33 24.14 -29.68 -3.35
CA GLU A 33 25.16 -29.43 -2.33
C GLU A 33 25.65 -27.96 -2.36
N ALA A 34 25.89 -27.41 -3.56
CA ALA A 34 26.19 -25.99 -3.75
C ALA A 34 25.02 -25.08 -3.28
N SER A 35 23.77 -25.56 -3.39
CA SER A 35 22.59 -24.84 -2.89
C SER A 35 22.44 -24.93 -1.36
N LYS A 36 22.84 -26.04 -0.73
CA LYS A 36 22.85 -26.23 0.73
C LYS A 36 23.90 -25.35 1.39
N ALA A 37 25.11 -25.26 0.82
CA ALA A 37 26.16 -24.37 1.31
C ALA A 37 25.74 -22.87 1.27
N LYS A 38 24.93 -22.46 0.28
CA LYS A 38 24.35 -21.11 0.22
C LYS A 38 23.21 -20.87 1.22
N LYS A 39 22.52 -21.93 1.69
CA LYS A 39 21.45 -21.84 2.69
C LYS A 39 21.97 -21.67 4.12
N ALA A 40 23.23 -22.03 4.41
CA ALA A 40 23.82 -21.93 5.74
C ALA A 40 24.11 -20.48 6.20
N LYS A 41 24.21 -19.50 5.28
CA LYS A 41 24.38 -18.08 5.62
C LYS A 41 23.05 -17.33 5.80
N LYS A 42 22.04 -18.00 6.38
CA LYS A 42 20.72 -17.41 6.65
C LYS A 42 20.83 -16.55 7.91
N GLY A 43 21.32 -15.31 7.76
CA GLY A 43 21.33 -14.31 8.82
C GLY A 43 19.94 -14.16 9.47
N PHE A 44 19.94 -13.62 10.70
CA PHE A 44 18.87 -13.42 11.71
C PHE A 44 17.39 -13.28 11.27
N MET A 45 17.12 -13.01 10.00
CA MET A 45 15.78 -12.86 9.43
C MET A 45 15.66 -13.58 8.08
N THR A 46 14.59 -14.37 7.92
CA THR A 46 14.24 -14.90 6.59
C THR A 46 13.85 -13.75 5.65
N PRO A 47 14.18 -13.81 4.34
CA PRO A 47 13.80 -12.77 3.38
C PRO A 47 12.29 -12.47 3.36
N GLU A 48 11.46 -13.49 3.56
CA GLU A 48 10.00 -13.37 3.68
C GLU A 48 9.58 -12.59 4.93
N ARG A 49 10.19 -12.87 6.08
CA ARG A 49 9.94 -12.12 7.32
C ARG A 49 10.36 -10.67 7.18
N LYS A 50 11.50 -10.40 6.51
CA LYS A 50 11.98 -9.02 6.23
C LYS A 50 11.03 -8.26 5.31
N LYS A 51 10.48 -8.93 4.30
CA LYS A 51 9.46 -8.36 3.39
C LYS A 51 8.16 -8.04 4.14
N LYS A 52 7.68 -8.98 4.97
CA LYS A 52 6.47 -8.79 5.80
C LYS A 52 6.65 -7.64 6.78
N LEU A 53 7.81 -7.55 7.44
CA LEU A 53 8.11 -6.46 8.37
C LEU A 53 8.14 -5.09 7.68
N ARG A 54 8.80 -4.97 6.52
CA ARG A 54 8.79 -3.72 5.73
C ARG A 54 7.38 -3.31 5.32
N LEU A 55 6.51 -4.27 4.99
CA LEU A 55 5.12 -3.99 4.67
C LEU A 55 4.36 -3.46 5.90
N LEU A 56 4.52 -4.11 7.05
CA LEU A 56 3.89 -3.68 8.31
C LEU A 56 4.36 -2.28 8.72
N LEU A 57 5.66 -1.99 8.59
CA LEU A 57 6.21 -0.66 8.89
C LEU A 57 5.62 0.42 7.99
N ARG A 58 5.48 0.17 6.68
CA ARG A 58 4.84 1.13 5.76
C ARG A 58 3.35 1.30 6.05
N LYS A 59 2.65 0.22 6.39
CA LYS A 59 1.23 0.29 6.79
C LYS A 59 1.07 1.13 8.05
N LYS A 60 1.87 0.88 9.09
CA LYS A 60 1.87 1.66 10.32
C LYS A 60 2.23 3.13 10.06
N ALA A 61 3.23 3.40 9.23
CA ALA A 61 3.61 4.76 8.86
C ALA A 61 2.48 5.49 8.11
N ALA A 62 1.77 4.82 7.21
CA ALA A 62 0.63 5.40 6.50
C ALA A 62 -0.57 5.66 7.43
N GLU A 63 -0.83 4.75 8.36
CA GLU A 63 -1.87 4.90 9.38
C GLU A 63 -1.57 6.07 10.33
N GLU A 64 -0.35 6.14 10.86
CA GLU A 64 0.10 7.24 11.72
C GLU A 64 0.07 8.59 10.99
N LEU A 65 0.46 8.62 9.71
CA LEU A 65 0.37 9.83 8.89
C LEU A 65 -1.09 10.31 8.74
N LYS A 66 -2.04 9.39 8.53
CA LYS A 66 -3.46 9.73 8.44
C LYS A 66 -3.99 10.24 9.79
N LYS A 67 -3.64 9.57 10.88
CA LYS A 67 -4.01 9.99 12.24
C LYS A 67 -3.46 11.37 12.61
N GLU A 68 -2.23 11.67 12.21
CA GLU A 68 -1.64 12.99 12.40
C GLU A 68 -2.36 14.07 11.58
N GLN A 69 -2.74 13.77 10.32
CA GLN A 69 -3.53 14.68 9.50
C GLN A 69 -4.89 15.00 10.14
N GLU A 70 -5.59 13.98 10.64
CA GLU A 70 -6.85 14.13 11.35
C GLU A 70 -6.68 14.97 12.63
N ARG A 71 -5.64 14.69 13.43
CA ARG A 71 -5.30 15.50 14.62
C ARG A 71 -5.03 16.96 14.26
N LYS A 72 -4.23 17.21 13.22
CA LYS A 72 -3.90 18.57 12.76
C LYS A 72 -5.13 19.30 12.22
N ALA A 73 -6.04 18.59 11.55
CA ALA A 73 -7.29 19.16 11.07
C ALA A 73 -8.24 19.50 12.22
N ALA A 74 -8.35 18.63 13.23
CA ALA A 74 -9.13 18.89 14.44
C ALA A 74 -8.57 20.08 15.23
N GLU A 75 -7.26 20.14 15.41
CA GLU A 75 -6.57 21.26 16.07
C GLU A 75 -6.79 22.57 15.30
N ARG A 76 -6.69 22.54 13.97
CA ARG A 76 -7.00 23.70 13.13
C ARG A 76 -8.43 24.19 13.34
N ARG A 77 -9.41 23.28 13.45
CA ARG A 77 -10.80 23.66 13.74
C ARG A 77 -10.93 24.30 15.13
N ARG A 78 -10.31 23.71 16.16
CA ARG A 78 -10.32 24.27 17.53
C ARG A 78 -9.74 25.67 17.57
N ILE A 79 -8.60 25.89 16.93
CA ILE A 79 -7.94 27.22 16.90
C ILE A 79 -8.79 28.25 16.14
N ILE A 80 -9.45 27.86 15.05
CA ILE A 80 -10.35 28.77 14.32
C ILE A 80 -11.54 29.16 15.19
N GLU A 81 -12.15 28.19 15.88
CA GLU A 81 -13.27 28.46 16.79
C GLU A 81 -12.86 29.41 17.93
N GLU A 82 -11.69 29.19 18.53
CA GLU A 82 -11.12 30.05 19.58
C GLU A 82 -10.82 31.47 19.09
N ARG A 83 -10.22 31.63 17.88
CA ARG A 83 -9.82 32.94 17.34
C ARG A 83 -10.97 33.75 16.74
N CYS A 84 -11.92 33.08 16.10
CA CYS A 84 -13.08 33.71 15.47
C CYS A 84 -14.18 33.98 16.50
N GLY A 85 -14.31 33.15 17.53
CA GLY A 85 -15.33 33.29 18.57
C GLY A 85 -16.75 33.15 18.02
N LYS A 86 -17.72 33.61 18.80
CA LYS A 86 -19.13 33.67 18.38
C LYS A 86 -19.37 34.91 17.49
N PRO A 87 -20.26 34.82 16.50
CA PRO A 87 -20.71 35.99 15.74
C PRO A 87 -21.25 37.07 16.67
N LYS A 88 -20.97 38.34 16.37
CA LYS A 88 -21.58 39.45 17.11
C LYS A 88 -23.08 39.51 16.82
N LEU A 89 -23.87 39.78 17.86
CA LEU A 89 -25.32 39.94 17.75
C LEU A 89 -25.63 41.26 17.06
N VAL A 90 -26.31 41.18 15.91
CA VAL A 90 -26.70 42.34 15.09
C VAL A 90 -28.20 42.59 15.12
N ASP A 91 -29.02 41.60 15.48
CA ASP A 91 -30.48 41.68 15.41
C ASP A 91 -31.09 42.62 16.47
N ASP A 92 -30.43 42.76 17.63
CA ASP A 92 -30.86 43.63 18.73
C ASP A 92 -29.99 44.90 18.86
N ALA A 93 -29.15 45.20 17.87
CA ALA A 93 -28.17 46.29 17.95
C ALA A 93 -28.73 47.62 17.43
N ASN A 94 -28.50 48.72 18.17
CA ASN A 94 -28.81 50.07 17.72
C ASN A 94 -27.82 50.56 16.64
N GLU A 95 -28.16 51.63 15.91
CA GLU A 95 -27.34 52.15 14.79
C GLU A 95 -25.88 52.46 15.17
N GLU A 96 -25.67 53.05 16.34
CA GLU A 96 -24.33 53.34 16.87
C GLU A 96 -23.54 52.06 17.19
N GLN A 97 -24.22 51.04 17.72
CA GLN A 97 -23.62 49.74 18.02
C GLN A 97 -23.24 49.01 16.72
N LEU A 98 -24.11 49.04 15.70
CA LEU A 98 -23.81 48.49 14.38
C LEU A 98 -22.58 49.14 13.75
N THR A 99 -22.49 50.48 13.82
CA THR A 99 -21.33 51.23 13.32
C THR A 99 -20.04 50.82 14.03
N SER A 100 -20.07 50.72 15.36
CA SER A 100 -18.93 50.25 16.16
C SER A 100 -18.53 48.81 15.82
N ILE A 101 -19.51 47.92 15.60
CA ILE A 101 -19.27 46.53 15.17
C ILE A 101 -18.55 46.49 13.82
N CYS A 102 -19.03 47.24 12.83
CA CYS A 102 -18.41 47.31 11.50
C CYS A 102 -16.95 47.81 11.58
N GLN A 103 -16.70 48.89 12.32
CA GLN A 103 -15.34 49.42 12.50
C GLN A 103 -14.42 48.40 13.17
N SER A 104 -14.91 47.72 14.22
CA SER A 104 -14.11 46.72 14.92
C SER A 104 -13.72 45.52 14.05
N TYR A 105 -14.61 45.09 13.13
CA TYR A 105 -14.31 44.02 12.19
C TYR A 105 -13.32 44.49 11.13
N TYR A 106 -13.46 45.71 10.63
CA TYR A 106 -12.51 46.30 9.68
C TYR A 106 -11.09 46.34 10.27
N ASP A 107 -10.93 46.89 11.49
CA ASP A 107 -9.63 46.98 12.16
C ASP A 107 -9.02 45.60 12.41
N LYS A 108 -9.84 44.61 12.76
CA LYS A 108 -9.41 43.22 12.95
C LYS A 108 -8.93 42.60 11.64
N ILE A 109 -9.66 42.79 10.55
CA ILE A 109 -9.29 42.28 9.22
C ILE A 109 -7.98 42.93 8.75
N TYR A 110 -7.85 44.25 8.88
CA TYR A 110 -6.64 44.98 8.50
C TYR A 110 -5.39 44.43 9.20
N LYS A 111 -5.46 44.23 10.52
CA LYS A 111 -4.35 43.64 11.30
C LYS A 111 -4.03 42.20 10.86
N LEU A 112 -5.07 41.36 10.71
CA LEU A 112 -4.91 39.96 10.30
C LEU A 112 -4.29 39.83 8.90
N GLU A 113 -4.61 40.72 7.97
CA GLU A 113 -4.02 40.70 6.63
C GLU A 113 -2.52 41.03 6.67
N GLY A 114 -2.10 41.97 7.53
CA GLY A 114 -0.69 42.24 7.78
C GLY A 114 0.04 41.04 8.36
N GLU A 115 -0.49 40.43 9.42
CA GLU A 115 0.09 39.21 10.02
C GLU A 115 0.17 38.04 9.02
N LYS A 116 -0.87 37.88 8.19
CA LYS A 116 -0.91 36.87 7.12
C LYS A 116 0.19 37.12 6.09
N TYR A 117 0.37 38.35 5.64
CA TYR A 117 1.41 38.70 4.68
C TYR A 117 2.81 38.35 5.20
N ASP A 118 3.11 38.71 6.45
CA ASP A 118 4.40 38.40 7.07
C ASP A 118 4.66 36.89 7.17
N LEU A 119 3.63 36.12 7.54
CA LEU A 119 3.70 34.65 7.60
C LEU A 119 3.90 34.05 6.20
N GLU A 120 3.16 34.50 5.20
CA GLU A 120 3.28 34.04 3.82
C GLU A 120 4.67 34.33 3.24
N TYR A 121 5.20 35.53 3.51
CA TYR A 121 6.54 35.91 3.09
C TYR A 121 7.61 35.02 3.73
N GLN A 122 7.50 34.73 5.03
CA GLN A 122 8.42 33.81 5.72
C GLN A 122 8.35 32.39 5.16
N VAL A 123 7.15 31.88 4.88
CA VAL A 123 6.96 30.55 4.25
C VAL A 123 7.62 30.52 2.88
N LYS A 124 7.38 31.54 2.05
CA LYS A 124 7.97 31.65 0.71
C LYS A 124 9.51 31.68 0.76
N ARG A 125 10.10 32.38 1.72
CA ARG A 125 11.56 32.38 1.93
C ARG A 125 12.09 30.98 2.27
N LYS A 126 11.41 30.28 3.18
CA LYS A 126 11.78 28.90 3.55
C LYS A 126 11.61 27.93 2.38
N ASP A 127 10.59 28.09 1.55
CA ASP A 127 10.39 27.27 0.36
C ASP A 127 11.52 27.46 -0.66
N MET A 128 11.98 28.70 -0.85
CA MET A 128 13.15 29.00 -1.70
C MET A 128 14.42 28.34 -1.14
N GLU A 129 14.66 28.45 0.16
CA GLU A 129 15.80 27.81 0.83
C GLU A 129 15.76 26.28 0.70
N ILE A 130 14.59 25.65 0.90
CA ILE A 130 14.39 24.22 0.71
C ILE A 130 14.67 23.82 -0.75
N SER A 131 14.22 24.63 -1.72
CA SER A 131 14.47 24.38 -3.14
C SER A 131 15.97 24.44 -3.47
N GLU A 132 16.67 25.44 -2.93
CA GLU A 132 18.12 25.59 -3.09
C GLU A 132 18.88 24.41 -2.49
N LEU A 133 18.59 24.06 -1.23
CA LEU A 133 19.21 22.91 -0.55
C LEU A 133 18.91 21.59 -1.29
N ASN A 134 17.69 21.41 -1.80
CA ASN A 134 17.36 20.24 -2.62
C ASN A 134 18.18 20.18 -3.92
N SER A 135 18.43 21.33 -4.56
CA SER A 135 19.30 21.39 -5.74
C SER A 135 20.72 20.99 -5.38
N GLN A 136 21.29 21.58 -4.32
CA GLN A 136 22.64 21.26 -3.84
C GLN A 136 22.80 19.77 -3.51
N VAL A 137 21.82 19.18 -2.80
CA VAL A 137 21.82 17.73 -2.49
C VAL A 137 21.77 16.89 -3.76
N ASN A 138 21.00 17.31 -4.78
CA ASN A 138 20.93 16.59 -6.05
C ASN A 138 22.23 16.68 -6.85
N ASP A 139 22.89 17.83 -6.87
CA ASP A 139 24.18 18.01 -7.53
C ASP A 139 25.28 17.17 -6.86
N LEU A 140 25.31 17.13 -5.51
CA LEU A 140 26.21 16.28 -4.74
C LEU A 140 25.96 14.77 -4.94
N ARG A 141 24.69 14.37 -5.03
CA ARG A 141 24.30 12.98 -5.31
C ARG A 141 24.59 12.58 -6.77
N GLY A 142 24.95 13.54 -7.61
CA GLY A 142 25.19 13.40 -9.04
C GLY A 142 23.90 13.57 -9.83
N LYS A 143 23.82 14.64 -10.63
CA LYS A 143 22.71 14.91 -11.59
C LYS A 143 22.40 13.72 -12.51
N PHE A 144 23.38 12.82 -12.70
CA PHE A 144 23.33 11.66 -13.57
C PHE A 144 23.57 10.34 -12.81
N VAL A 145 22.85 10.09 -11.71
CA VAL A 145 22.72 8.71 -11.21
C VAL A 145 21.97 7.91 -12.27
N LYS A 146 22.72 7.27 -13.19
CA LYS A 146 22.16 6.46 -14.27
C LYS A 146 21.23 5.42 -13.65
N PRO A 147 19.90 5.53 -13.81
CA PRO A 147 19.00 4.53 -13.28
C PRO A 147 19.37 3.20 -13.93
N THR A 148 19.62 2.17 -13.13
CA THR A 148 19.92 0.85 -13.69
C THR A 148 18.71 0.40 -14.48
N LEU A 149 18.81 0.40 -15.83
CA LEU A 149 17.74 0.01 -16.72
C LEU A 149 17.40 -1.46 -16.45
N LYS A 150 16.29 -1.71 -15.74
CA LYS A 150 15.75 -3.05 -15.59
C LYS A 150 14.98 -3.39 -16.85
N LYS A 151 15.23 -4.58 -17.43
CA LYS A 151 14.41 -5.12 -18.51
C LYS A 151 13.02 -5.40 -17.96
N VAL A 152 12.09 -4.47 -18.16
CA VAL A 152 10.70 -4.62 -17.77
C VAL A 152 9.90 -5.01 -19.00
N SER A 153 9.31 -6.20 -19.02
CA SER A 153 8.37 -6.57 -20.08
C SER A 153 7.11 -5.72 -19.96
N LYS A 154 6.71 -5.04 -21.04
CA LYS A 154 5.52 -4.15 -21.09
C LYS A 154 4.22 -4.85 -20.64
N TYR A 155 4.17 -6.18 -20.76
CA TYR A 155 2.96 -6.98 -20.49
C TYR A 155 2.99 -7.75 -19.17
N GLU A 156 4.16 -7.89 -18.53
CA GLU A 156 4.31 -8.73 -17.33
C GLU A 156 3.50 -8.19 -16.14
N ASN A 157 3.44 -6.87 -15.99
CA ASN A 157 2.61 -6.22 -14.97
C ASN A 157 1.09 -6.32 -15.27
N LYS A 158 0.68 -6.41 -16.54
CA LYS A 158 -0.71 -6.64 -16.93
C LYS A 158 -1.11 -8.10 -16.72
N PHE A 159 -0.22 -9.04 -17.06
CA PHE A 159 -0.44 -10.48 -16.90
C PHE A 159 -0.47 -10.89 -15.41
N ALA A 160 0.42 -10.32 -14.58
CA ALA A 160 0.40 -10.55 -13.13
C ALA A 160 -0.90 -10.04 -12.46
N LYS A 161 -1.48 -8.94 -12.95
CA LYS A 161 -2.81 -8.46 -12.50
C LYS A 161 -3.94 -9.40 -12.93
N LEU A 162 -3.88 -9.91 -14.16
CA LEU A 162 -4.85 -10.89 -14.65
C LEU A 162 -4.78 -12.21 -13.87
N GLN A 163 -3.57 -12.72 -13.60
CA GLN A 163 -3.36 -13.94 -12.84
C GLN A 163 -3.79 -13.79 -11.37
N LYS A 164 -3.55 -12.63 -10.73
CA LYS A 164 -4.06 -12.40 -9.36
C LYS A 164 -5.57 -12.37 -9.29
N LYS A 165 -6.25 -11.67 -10.22
CA LYS A 165 -7.71 -11.67 -10.29
C LYS A 165 -8.28 -13.06 -10.59
N ALA A 166 -7.64 -13.80 -11.50
CA ALA A 166 -8.04 -15.17 -11.82
C ALA A 166 -7.80 -16.13 -10.66
N ALA A 167 -6.69 -15.98 -9.91
CA ALA A 167 -6.40 -16.79 -8.73
C ALA A 167 -7.32 -16.45 -7.55
N GLU A 168 -7.63 -15.17 -7.30
CA GLU A 168 -8.63 -14.75 -6.30
C GLU A 168 -10.04 -15.26 -6.65
N PHE A 169 -10.42 -15.22 -7.94
CA PHE A 169 -11.70 -15.72 -8.41
C PHE A 169 -11.79 -17.26 -8.32
N ASN A 170 -10.74 -17.98 -8.74
CA ASN A 170 -10.72 -19.45 -8.65
C ASN A 170 -10.65 -19.96 -7.21
N PHE A 171 -9.88 -19.31 -6.33
CA PHE A 171 -9.75 -19.75 -4.93
C PHE A 171 -11.06 -19.50 -4.14
N ARG A 172 -11.76 -18.39 -4.40
CA ARG A 172 -13.05 -18.09 -3.76
C ARG A 172 -14.20 -18.96 -4.29
N ASN A 173 -14.19 -19.32 -5.58
CA ASN A 173 -15.22 -20.20 -6.16
C ASN A 173 -15.00 -21.69 -5.90
N GLN A 174 -13.74 -22.15 -5.71
CA GLN A 174 -13.46 -23.57 -5.41
C GLN A 174 -13.55 -23.92 -3.92
N LEU A 175 -13.58 -22.94 -3.03
CA LEU A 175 -13.89 -23.18 -1.63
C LEU A 175 -15.41 -23.34 -1.49
N LYS A 176 -15.88 -24.57 -1.27
CA LYS A 176 -17.20 -24.80 -0.67
C LYS A 176 -17.18 -24.18 0.72
N VAL A 177 -17.62 -22.92 0.83
CA VAL A 177 -17.91 -22.31 2.14
C VAL A 177 -19.02 -23.16 2.74
N VAL A 178 -18.68 -23.99 3.72
CA VAL A 178 -19.68 -24.66 4.55
C VAL A 178 -20.42 -23.55 5.27
N LYS A 179 -21.69 -23.33 4.90
CA LYS A 179 -22.61 -22.42 5.60
C LYS A 179 -22.93 -23.00 6.98
N LYS A 180 -21.95 -23.04 7.88
CA LYS A 180 -22.20 -23.18 9.31
C LYS A 180 -22.44 -21.78 9.85
N LYS A 181 -23.70 -21.49 10.19
CA LYS A 181 -24.17 -20.21 10.75
C LYS A 181 -23.68 -19.92 12.19
N GLU A 182 -22.65 -20.62 12.68
CA GLU A 182 -22.23 -20.54 14.09
C GLU A 182 -20.91 -19.76 14.31
N PHE A 183 -20.23 -19.29 13.25
CA PHE A 183 -18.95 -18.59 13.39
C PHE A 183 -18.85 -17.23 12.67
N THR A 184 -19.95 -16.71 12.12
CA THR A 184 -20.02 -15.30 11.73
C THR A 184 -20.41 -14.47 12.94
N LEU A 185 -19.42 -13.73 13.46
CA LEU A 185 -19.55 -12.70 14.48
C LEU A 185 -20.77 -11.82 14.15
N GLU A 186 -21.76 -11.86 15.04
CA GLU A 186 -23.03 -11.13 14.96
C GLU A 186 -22.81 -9.66 15.38
N GLU A 187 -21.94 -8.94 14.66
CA GLU A 187 -21.67 -7.52 14.94
C GLU A 187 -21.63 -6.63 13.69
N GLU A 188 -22.14 -7.09 12.55
CA GLU A 188 -22.25 -6.23 11.36
C GLU A 188 -23.49 -6.55 10.51
N ASP A 189 -24.67 -6.66 11.14
CA ASP A 189 -25.94 -6.75 10.41
C ASP A 189 -27.04 -5.93 11.12
N LYS A 190 -26.87 -4.60 11.12
CA LYS A 190 -27.98 -3.66 11.18
C LYS A 190 -28.17 -3.02 9.80
N GLU A 191 -28.55 -3.84 8.83
CA GLU A 191 -29.29 -3.33 7.68
C GLU A 191 -30.71 -3.90 7.69
N THR A 192 -31.64 -2.96 7.66
CA THR A 192 -33.09 -3.08 7.64
C THR A 192 -33.63 -4.33 6.94
N LYS A 193 -34.25 -5.22 7.70
CA LYS A 193 -35.15 -6.27 7.20
C LYS A 193 -36.29 -5.63 6.41
N LYS A 194 -36.17 -5.56 5.07
CA LYS A 194 -37.36 -5.50 4.21
C LYS A 194 -37.94 -6.91 4.13
N ALA A 195 -39.11 -7.05 4.74
CA ALA A 195 -39.87 -8.29 4.76
C ALA A 195 -40.42 -8.59 3.37
N ASP A 196 -39.70 -9.39 2.58
CA ASP A 196 -40.30 -10.11 1.47
C ASP A 196 -41.05 -11.32 2.05
N LYS A 197 -42.37 -11.20 2.09
CA LYS A 197 -43.28 -12.31 2.41
C LYS A 197 -43.14 -13.39 1.34
N ALA A 198 -43.09 -14.65 1.76
CA ALA A 198 -42.97 -15.80 0.87
C ALA A 198 -44.25 -15.97 0.01
N GLU A 199 -44.06 -16.29 -1.27
CA GLU A 199 -45.08 -16.34 -2.35
C GLU A 199 -46.22 -17.35 -2.16
N TRP A 200 -46.22 -18.17 -1.10
CA TRP A 200 -47.34 -19.05 -0.77
C TRP A 200 -48.39 -18.39 0.14
N GLN A 201 -48.12 -17.21 0.70
CA GLN A 201 -49.11 -16.40 1.42
C GLN A 201 -49.96 -15.51 0.50
N THR A 202 -49.72 -15.55 -0.82
CA THR A 202 -50.50 -14.82 -1.81
C THR A 202 -51.02 -15.77 -2.87
N LYS A 203 -51.90 -16.70 -2.46
CA LYS A 203 -52.83 -17.35 -3.39
C LYS A 203 -54.25 -17.28 -2.83
N LYS A 204 -55.13 -16.96 -3.77
CA LYS A 204 -56.54 -16.58 -3.72
C LYS A 204 -57.42 -17.59 -3.00
#